data_AF-A0A0P1ER22-F1
#
_entry.id   AF-A0A0P1ER22-F1
#
_cell.length_a   1.000
_cell.length_b   1.000
_cell.length_c   1.000
_cell.angle_alpha   90.00
_cell.angle_beta   90.00
_cell.angle_gamma   90.00
#
_symmetry.space_group_name_H-M   'P 1'
#
loop_
_entity.id
_entity.type
_entity.pdbx_description
1 polymer ?
#
loop_
_entity_poly.entity_id
_entity_poly.type
_entity_poly.pdbx_seq_one_letter_code
_entity_poly.pdbx_strand_id
1 'polypeptide(L)'
;MKSPWVLVGLLLLQSLCAMFFLADIVLTLVGVRSAPVAWHIRELLEIGAALGLLLGAGLGAIAWRQAVRARARAEASLAQVQLAFRDHMEASFATWQLTPAERDVALFSIKGLSIQEIAQLRQTSEGTVKAQCNAIYRKAGVSGRAQLMSLFLDDLLADATGAT
;
A
#
# COMPACT_ATOMS: atom_id res chain seq x y z
N MET A 1 -3.03 -17.30 -12.03
CA MET A 1 -4.35 -17.77 -11.54
C MET A 1 -4.17 -18.23 -10.09
N LYS A 2 -4.44 -17.37 -9.11
CA LYS A 2 -4.29 -17.69 -7.67
C LYS A 2 -5.68 -17.62 -7.05
N SER A 3 -6.43 -18.72 -7.12
CA SER A 3 -7.74 -18.78 -6.49
C SER A 3 -7.52 -18.77 -4.97
N PRO A 4 -8.01 -17.76 -4.22
CA PRO A 4 -7.83 -17.68 -2.77
C PRO A 4 -8.39 -18.93 -2.06
N TRP A 5 -9.36 -19.60 -2.68
CA TRP A 5 -9.95 -20.85 -2.21
C TRP A 5 -8.96 -22.02 -2.13
N VAL A 6 -7.95 -22.07 -3.01
CA VAL A 6 -6.92 -23.13 -2.97
C VAL A 6 -6.01 -22.95 -1.74
N LEU A 7 -5.64 -21.71 -1.43
CA LEU A 7 -4.82 -21.42 -0.25
C LEU A 7 -5.58 -21.67 1.05
N VAL A 8 -6.86 -21.30 1.11
CA VAL A 8 -7.73 -21.59 2.26
C VAL A 8 -7.91 -23.09 2.44
N GLY A 9 -8.16 -23.85 1.37
CA GLY A 9 -8.26 -25.30 1.43
C GLY A 9 -6.98 -25.97 1.94
N LEU A 10 -5.82 -25.51 1.48
CA LEU A 10 -4.52 -26.03 1.93
C LEU A 10 -4.23 -25.71 3.40
N LEU A 11 -4.58 -24.51 3.85
CA LEU A 11 -4.42 -24.07 5.24
C LEU A 11 -5.32 -24.88 6.19
N LEU A 12 -6.55 -25.18 5.78
CA LEU A 12 -7.47 -26.03 6.52
C LEU A 12 -6.94 -27.46 6.61
N LEU A 13 -6.47 -28.02 5.49
CA LEU A 13 -5.86 -29.35 5.47
C LEU A 13 -4.62 -29.43 6.38
N GLN A 14 -3.74 -28.43 6.33
CA GLN A 14 -2.56 -28.36 7.18
C GLN A 14 -2.91 -28.22 8.66
N SER A 15 -3.89 -27.36 9.00
CA SER A 15 -4.36 -27.21 10.37
C SER A 15 -4.96 -28.51 10.92
N LEU A 16 -5.70 -29.24 10.08
CA LEU A 16 -6.30 -30.53 10.44
C LEU A 16 -5.23 -31.61 10.67
N CYS A 17 -4.22 -31.69 9.79
CA CYS A 17 -3.08 -32.58 9.98
C CYS A 17 -2.27 -32.22 11.24
N ALA A 18 -1.99 -30.94 11.47
CA ALA A 18 -1.24 -30.46 12.62
C ALA A 18 -1.98 -30.75 13.94
N MET A 19 -3.30 -30.52 13.97
CA MET A 19 -4.14 -30.76 15.13
C MET A 19 -4.23 -32.25 15.46
N PHE A 20 -4.37 -33.12 14.45
CA PHE A 20 -4.39 -34.56 14.65
C PHE A 20 -3.06 -35.10 15.19
N PHE A 21 -1.93 -34.64 14.64
CA PHE A 21 -0.60 -35.04 15.09
C PHE A 21 -0.30 -34.55 16.52
N LEU A 22 -0.70 -33.32 16.85
CA LEU A 22 -0.57 -32.78 18.20
C LEU A 22 -1.42 -33.56 19.21
N ALA A 23 -2.65 -33.92 18.84
CA ALA A 23 -3.52 -34.74 19.68
C ALA A 23 -2.92 -36.13 19.95
N ASP A 24 -2.33 -36.78 18.93
CA ASP A 24 -1.67 -38.08 19.10
C ASP A 24 -0.47 -38.01 20.05
N ILE A 25 0.39 -36.98 19.90
CA ILE A 25 1.53 -36.75 20.80
C ILE A 25 1.05 -36.54 22.23
N VAL A 26 0.02 -35.70 22.45
CA VAL A 26 -0.50 -35.39 23.78
C VAL A 26 -1.13 -36.63 24.43
N LEU A 27 -1.93 -37.40 23.70
CA LEU A 27 -2.54 -38.63 24.22
C LEU A 27 -1.48 -39.68 24.59
N THR A 28 -0.40 -39.75 23.81
CA THR A 28 0.76 -40.61 24.10
C THR A 28 1.49 -40.15 25.37
N LEU A 29 1.68 -38.83 25.54
CA LEU A 29 2.36 -38.25 26.71
C LEU A 29 1.55 -38.41 28.01
N VAL A 30 0.22 -38.32 27.94
CA VAL A 30 -0.69 -38.45 29.08
C VAL A 30 -0.89 -39.93 29.50
N GLY A 31 -0.28 -40.87 28.78
CA GLY A 31 -0.29 -42.29 29.16
C GLY A 31 -1.63 -42.98 28.96
N VAL A 32 -2.56 -42.34 28.24
CA VAL A 32 -3.81 -42.96 27.80
C VAL A 32 -3.44 -43.95 26.70
N ARG A 33 -3.30 -45.23 27.07
CA ARG A 33 -3.07 -46.32 26.12
C ARG A 33 -4.29 -46.46 25.21
N SER A 34 -4.30 -45.72 24.10
CA SER A 34 -5.12 -46.07 22.94
C SER A 34 -4.65 -47.44 22.40
N ALA A 35 -5.60 -48.30 22.02
CA ALA A 35 -5.47 -49.69 21.59
C ALA A 35 -4.23 -50.01 20.71
N PRO A 36 -3.79 -51.29 20.60
CA PRO A 36 -2.54 -51.67 19.94
C PRO A 36 -2.63 -51.48 18.42
N VAL A 37 -2.40 -50.25 17.95
CA VAL A 37 -2.13 -49.95 16.56
C VAL A 37 -0.72 -50.47 16.26
N ALA A 38 -0.58 -51.28 15.20
CA ALA A 38 0.73 -51.81 14.79
C ALA A 38 1.72 -50.65 14.59
N TRP A 39 2.90 -50.74 15.20
CA TRP A 39 3.89 -49.65 15.26
C TRP A 39 4.20 -49.02 13.88
N HIS A 40 4.21 -49.83 12.82
CA HIS A 40 4.38 -49.40 11.42
C HIS A 40 3.32 -48.37 10.95
N ILE A 41 2.07 -48.49 11.39
CA ILE A 41 0.99 -47.57 10.98
C ILE A 41 1.19 -46.20 11.65
N ARG A 42 1.69 -46.19 12.89
CA ARG A 42 2.00 -44.95 13.61
C ARG A 42 3.17 -44.20 12.96
N GLU A 43 4.23 -44.91 12.60
CA GLU A 43 5.41 -44.31 11.96
C GLU A 43 5.08 -43.69 10.59
N LEU A 44 4.26 -44.37 9.78
CA LEU A 44 3.79 -43.84 8.48
C LEU A 44 2.93 -42.59 8.64
N LEU A 45 2.09 -42.55 9.68
CA LEU A 45 1.25 -41.41 9.99
C LEU A 45 2.09 -40.19 10.43
N GLU A 46 3.12 -40.42 11.24
CA GLU A 46 4.02 -39.37 11.70
C GLU A 46 4.82 -38.76 10.54
N ILE A 47 5.35 -39.60 9.64
CA ILE A 47 6.05 -39.16 8.43
C ILE A 47 5.11 -38.37 7.51
N GLY A 48 3.88 -38.84 7.33
CA GLY A 48 2.86 -38.14 6.53
C GLY A 48 2.51 -36.76 7.09
N ALA A 49 2.35 -36.64 8.40
CA ALA A 49 2.08 -35.37 9.07
C ALA A 49 3.26 -34.39 8.94
N ALA A 50 4.49 -34.87 9.12
CA ALA A 50 5.71 -34.06 8.96
C ALA A 50 5.84 -33.55 7.51
N LEU A 51 5.61 -34.41 6.51
CA LEU A 51 5.63 -34.03 5.10
C LEU A 51 4.54 -33.00 4.77
N GLY A 52 3.32 -33.18 5.26
CA GLY A 52 2.23 -32.22 5.09
C GLY A 52 2.55 -30.84 5.68
N LEU A 53 3.14 -30.80 6.88
CA LEU A 53 3.58 -29.57 7.53
C LEU A 53 4.70 -28.87 6.76
N LEU A 54 5.70 -29.61 6.27
CA LEU A 54 6.80 -29.06 5.48
C LEU A 54 6.32 -28.49 4.14
N LEU A 55 5.44 -29.21 3.44
CA LEU A 55 4.85 -28.75 2.19
C LEU A 55 3.99 -27.50 2.39
N GLY A 56 3.14 -27.52 3.42
CA GLY A 56 2.28 -26.39 3.76
C GLY A 56 3.07 -25.15 4.17
N ALA A 57 4.09 -25.30 5.02
CA ALA A 57 4.99 -24.22 5.40
C ALA A 57 5.77 -23.66 4.19
N GLY A 58 6.26 -24.54 3.31
CA GLY A 58 6.95 -24.14 2.08
C GLY A 58 6.06 -23.32 1.13
N LEU A 59 4.85 -23.80 0.86
CA LEU A 59 3.86 -23.09 0.03
C LEU A 59 3.41 -21.78 0.70
N GLY A 60 3.20 -21.78 2.01
CA GLY A 60 2.90 -20.57 2.79
C GLY A 60 4.00 -19.53 2.69
N ALA A 61 5.27 -19.93 2.83
CA ALA A 61 6.42 -19.05 2.68
C ALA A 61 6.54 -18.47 1.25
N ILE A 62 6.28 -19.29 0.22
CA ILE A 62 6.27 -18.84 -1.17
C ILE A 62 5.13 -17.84 -1.41
N ALA A 63 3.92 -18.14 -0.92
CA ALA A 63 2.77 -17.25 -1.05
C ALA A 63 3.01 -15.91 -0.32
N TRP A 64 3.56 -15.95 0.90
CA TRP A 64 3.94 -14.77 1.66
C TRP A 64 4.98 -13.91 0.93
N ARG A 65 6.06 -14.53 0.43
CA ARG A 65 7.10 -13.83 -0.35
C ARG A 65 6.52 -13.18 -1.61
N GLN A 66 5.61 -13.87 -2.30
CA GLN A 66 4.95 -13.32 -3.48
C GLN A 66 4.02 -12.15 -3.12
N ALA A 67 3.29 -12.23 -2.01
CA ALA A 67 2.42 -11.15 -1.54
C ALA A 67 3.22 -9.90 -1.16
N VAL A 68 4.33 -10.07 -0.41
CA VAL A 68 5.23 -8.97 -0.04
C VAL A 68 5.84 -8.30 -1.28
N ARG A 69 6.32 -9.09 -2.24
CA ARG A 69 6.86 -8.53 -3.51
C ARG A 69 5.80 -7.82 -4.34
N ALA A 70 4.57 -8.33 -4.38
CA ALA A 70 3.47 -7.69 -5.09
C ALA A 70 3.11 -6.33 -4.44
N ARG A 71 3.09 -6.27 -3.11
CA ARG A 71 2.86 -5.02 -2.37
C ARG A 71 3.95 -3.99 -2.62
N ALA A 72 5.22 -4.40 -2.58
CA ALA A 72 6.35 -3.51 -2.85
C ALA A 72 6.29 -2.89 -4.26
N ARG A 73 5.81 -3.62 -5.26
CA ARG A 73 5.62 -3.08 -6.62
C ARG A 73 4.52 -2.03 -6.69
N ALA A 74 3.39 -2.26 -6.00
CA ALA A 74 2.29 -1.30 -5.94
C ALA A 74 2.70 -0.02 -5.21
N GLU A 75 3.43 -0.14 -4.10
CA GLU A 75 3.99 1.02 -3.38
C GLU A 75 5.01 1.77 -4.24
N ALA A 76 5.87 1.06 -4.98
CA ALA A 76 6.85 1.68 -5.89
C ALA A 76 6.20 2.45 -7.05
N SER A 77 5.13 1.93 -7.65
CA SER A 77 4.41 2.66 -8.72
C SER A 77 3.77 3.94 -8.21
N LEU A 78 3.19 3.92 -7.00
CA LEU A 78 2.61 5.12 -6.39
C LEU A 78 3.70 6.14 -6.05
N ALA A 79 4.82 5.69 -5.51
CA ALA A 79 5.96 6.56 -5.20
C ALA A 79 6.51 7.23 -6.46
N GLN A 80 6.62 6.50 -7.58
CA GLN A 80 7.09 7.06 -8.85
C GLN A 80 6.14 8.13 -9.41
N VAL A 81 4.83 7.90 -9.37
CA VAL A 81 3.82 8.89 -9.78
C VAL A 81 3.87 10.14 -8.89
N GLN A 82 3.99 9.95 -7.58
CA GLN A 82 4.10 11.08 -6.63
C GLN A 82 5.39 11.89 -6.84
N LEU A 83 6.50 11.23 -7.18
CA LEU A 83 7.76 11.91 -7.44
C LEU A 83 7.68 12.74 -8.72
N ALA A 84 7.19 12.15 -9.81
CA ALA A 84 7.02 12.83 -11.09
C ALA A 84 6.10 14.05 -10.97
N PHE A 85 4.96 13.90 -10.27
CA PHE A 85 4.05 15.02 -10.03
C PHE A 85 4.70 16.13 -9.20
N ARG A 86 5.50 15.77 -8.18
CA ARG A 86 6.21 16.75 -7.35
C ARG A 86 7.23 17.54 -8.17
N ASP A 87 8.02 16.85 -8.99
CA ASP A 87 9.02 17.48 -9.85
C ASP A 87 8.36 18.42 -10.85
N HIS A 88 7.22 18.02 -11.42
CA HIS A 88 6.42 18.85 -12.32
C HIS A 88 5.86 20.10 -11.64
N MET A 89 5.32 19.97 -10.43
CA MET A 89 4.88 21.13 -9.64
C MET A 89 6.03 22.11 -9.37
N GLU A 90 7.20 21.59 -8.99
CA GLU A 90 8.36 22.41 -8.68
C GLU A 90 8.86 23.17 -9.93
N ALA A 91 8.87 22.51 -11.10
CA ALA A 91 9.20 23.14 -12.38
C ALA A 91 8.20 24.24 -12.75
N SER A 92 6.91 24.02 -12.53
CA SER A 92 5.86 25.03 -12.75
C SER A 92 6.04 26.24 -11.83
N PHE A 93 6.28 25.99 -10.53
CA PHE A 93 6.53 27.05 -9.55
C PHE A 93 7.79 27.87 -9.84
N ALA A 94 8.84 27.22 -10.36
CA ALA A 94 10.04 27.89 -10.82
C ALA A 94 9.76 28.76 -12.05
N THR A 95 9.01 28.24 -13.03
CA THR A 95 8.62 28.96 -14.25
C THR A 95 7.81 30.22 -13.94
N TRP A 96 6.87 30.12 -12.99
CA TRP A 96 6.07 31.26 -12.53
C TRP A 96 6.81 32.19 -11.57
N GLN A 97 8.05 31.85 -11.20
CA GLN A 97 8.88 32.64 -10.28
C GLN A 97 8.15 32.90 -8.95
N LEU A 98 7.55 31.85 -8.38
CA LEU A 98 6.91 31.93 -7.08
C LEU A 98 7.96 32.08 -5.98
N THR A 99 7.72 33.04 -5.08
CA THR A 99 8.46 33.19 -3.83
C THR A 99 8.19 31.99 -2.90
N PRO A 100 9.07 31.69 -1.92
CA PRO A 100 8.85 30.59 -0.98
C PRO A 100 7.47 30.63 -0.32
N ALA A 101 7.03 31.83 0.10
CA ALA A 101 5.73 32.02 0.71
C ALA A 101 4.55 31.76 -0.24
N GLU A 102 4.69 32.10 -1.53
CA GLU A 102 3.66 31.81 -2.54
C GLU A 102 3.61 30.32 -2.89
N ARG A 103 4.76 29.63 -2.90
CA ARG A 103 4.82 28.17 -3.12
C ARG A 103 4.02 27.42 -2.05
N ASP A 104 4.17 27.80 -0.79
CA ASP A 104 3.39 27.20 0.30
C ASP A 104 1.88 27.40 0.09
N VAL A 105 1.45 28.62 -0.25
CA VAL A 105 0.04 28.95 -0.51
C VAL A 105 -0.49 28.21 -1.73
N ALA A 106 0.28 28.10 -2.80
CA ALA A 106 -0.08 27.34 -4.00
C ALA A 106 -0.25 25.86 -3.66
N LEU A 107 0.69 25.27 -2.90
CA LEU A 107 0.63 23.87 -2.48
C LEU A 107 -0.61 23.58 -1.63
N PHE A 108 -0.91 24.43 -0.64
CA PHE A 108 -2.12 24.25 0.16
C PHE A 108 -3.41 24.46 -0.65
N SER A 109 -3.39 25.35 -1.63
CA SER A 109 -4.52 25.54 -2.54
C SER A 109 -4.75 24.32 -3.43
N ILE A 110 -3.70 23.69 -3.95
CA ILE A 110 -3.81 22.44 -4.72
C ILE A 110 -4.36 21.31 -3.83
N LYS A 111 -3.96 21.27 -2.56
CA LYS A 111 -4.47 20.30 -1.56
C LYS A 111 -5.93 20.50 -1.15
N GLY A 112 -6.62 21.53 -1.65
CA GLY A 112 -8.04 21.73 -1.34
C GLY A 112 -8.31 22.60 -0.10
N LEU A 113 -7.30 23.16 0.55
CA LEU A 113 -7.50 23.99 1.75
C LEU A 113 -8.11 25.35 1.40
N SER A 114 -9.01 25.82 2.25
CA SER A 114 -9.62 27.15 2.20
C SER A 114 -8.61 28.25 2.58
N ILE A 115 -8.92 29.49 2.22
CA ILE A 115 -8.09 30.67 2.58
C ILE A 115 -7.90 30.76 4.10
N GLN A 116 -8.95 30.47 4.86
CA GLN A 116 -8.92 30.48 6.32
C GLN A 116 -7.98 29.42 6.90
N GLU A 117 -8.05 28.18 6.41
CA GLU A 117 -7.16 27.10 6.85
C GLU A 117 -5.70 27.40 6.50
N ILE A 118 -5.45 27.96 5.32
CA ILE A 118 -4.11 28.38 4.89
C ILE A 118 -3.58 29.50 5.78
N ALA A 119 -4.42 30.48 6.12
CA ALA A 119 -4.06 31.57 7.01
C ALA A 119 -3.67 31.06 8.41
N GLN A 120 -4.43 30.10 8.94
CA GLN A 120 -4.13 29.45 10.22
C GLN A 120 -2.81 28.67 10.17
N LEU A 121 -2.61 27.82 9.17
CA LEU A 121 -1.38 27.01 9.02
C LEU A 121 -0.13 27.87 8.84
N ARG A 122 -0.25 28.96 8.10
CA ARG A 122 0.87 29.88 7.84
C ARG A 122 1.01 30.99 8.88
N GLN A 123 0.17 30.99 9.92
CA GLN A 123 0.15 32.02 10.97
C GLN A 123 0.12 33.44 10.38
N THR A 124 -0.73 33.66 9.37
CA THR A 124 -0.85 34.93 8.66
C THR A 124 -2.32 35.35 8.52
N SER A 125 -2.58 36.55 8.01
CA SER A 125 -3.96 37.01 7.81
C SER A 125 -4.58 36.43 6.55
N GLU A 126 -5.91 36.23 6.54
CA GLU A 126 -6.63 35.82 5.33
C GLU A 126 -6.44 36.81 4.17
N GLY A 127 -6.32 38.11 4.48
CA GLY A 127 -6.03 39.15 3.49
C GLY A 127 -4.68 38.94 2.80
N THR A 128 -3.66 38.54 3.56
CA THR A 128 -2.33 38.18 3.04
C THR A 128 -2.41 36.96 2.12
N VAL A 129 -3.11 35.90 2.55
CA VAL A 129 -3.31 34.70 1.72
C VAL A 129 -4.06 35.03 0.44
N LYS A 130 -5.13 35.84 0.51
CA LYS A 130 -5.90 36.26 -0.66
C LYS A 130 -5.06 37.07 -1.65
N ALA A 131 -4.21 37.97 -1.16
CA ALA A 131 -3.28 38.72 -1.99
C ALA A 131 -2.26 37.79 -2.68
N GLN A 132 -1.73 36.81 -1.95
CA GLN A 132 -0.81 35.82 -2.49
C GLN A 132 -1.48 34.91 -3.52
N CYS A 133 -2.71 34.43 -3.28
CA CYS A 133 -3.48 33.69 -4.28
C CYS A 133 -3.65 34.48 -5.59
N ASN A 134 -4.02 35.76 -5.50
CA ASN A 134 -4.15 36.61 -6.69
C ASN A 134 -2.81 36.82 -7.42
N ALA A 135 -1.71 36.97 -6.67
CA ALA A 135 -0.38 37.04 -7.26
C ALA A 135 0.01 35.74 -7.98
N ILE A 136 -0.28 34.59 -7.37
CA ILE A 136 -0.06 33.26 -7.97
C ILE A 136 -0.86 33.11 -9.26
N TYR A 137 -2.16 33.42 -9.25
CA TYR A 137 -3.01 33.30 -10.45
C TYR A 137 -2.50 34.17 -11.60
N ARG A 138 -2.11 35.42 -11.29
CA ARG A 138 -1.51 36.32 -12.29
C ARG A 138 -0.19 35.78 -12.84
N LYS A 139 0.69 35.24 -11.98
CA LYS A 139 1.98 34.66 -12.40
C LYS A 139 1.82 33.37 -13.20
N ALA A 140 0.80 32.57 -12.88
CA ALA A 140 0.45 31.34 -13.59
C ALA A 140 -0.40 31.58 -14.86
N GLY A 141 -0.81 32.82 -15.13
CA GLY A 141 -1.63 33.16 -16.30
C GLY A 141 -3.08 32.64 -16.23
N VAL A 142 -3.60 32.39 -15.02
CA VAL A 142 -4.95 31.86 -14.80
C VAL A 142 -5.86 32.87 -14.10
N SER A 143 -7.17 32.69 -14.27
CA SER A 143 -8.20 33.55 -13.69
C SER A 143 -8.58 33.20 -12.25
N GLY A 144 -8.22 32.01 -11.77
CA GLY A 144 -8.58 31.59 -10.42
C GLY A 144 -8.19 30.17 -10.07
N ARG A 145 -8.63 29.75 -8.88
CA ARG A 145 -8.26 28.47 -8.25
C ARG A 145 -8.59 27.25 -9.11
N ALA A 146 -9.82 27.18 -9.62
CA ALA A 146 -10.26 26.03 -10.40
C ALA A 146 -9.40 25.83 -11.65
N GLN A 147 -9.02 26.93 -12.31
CA GLN A 147 -8.19 26.92 -13.50
C GLN A 147 -6.72 26.60 -13.19
N LEU A 148 -6.20 27.07 -12.05
CA LEU A 148 -4.90 26.63 -11.53
C LEU A 148 -4.89 25.11 -11.29
N MET A 149 -5.95 24.56 -10.69
CA MET A 149 -6.07 23.12 -10.46
C MET A 149 -6.22 22.32 -11.75
N SER A 150 -6.92 22.87 -12.76
CA SER A 150 -7.04 22.23 -14.08
C SER A 150 -5.67 22.04 -14.73
N LEU A 151 -4.80 23.07 -14.71
CA LEU A 151 -3.45 22.96 -15.28
C LEU A 151 -2.69 21.74 -14.73
N PHE A 152 -2.69 21.57 -13.40
CA PHE A 152 -2.02 20.42 -12.78
C PHE A 152 -2.71 19.09 -13.06
N LEU A 153 -4.03 19.08 -13.23
CA LEU A 153 -4.80 17.87 -13.51
C LEU A 153 -4.61 17.41 -14.96
N ASP A 154 -4.65 18.35 -15.90
CA ASP A 154 -4.47 18.11 -17.33
C ASP A 154 -3.06 17.54 -17.59
N ASP A 155 -2.04 18.09 -16.94
CA ASP A 155 -0.67 17.58 -17.02
C ASP A 155 -0.54 16.16 -16.45
N LEU A 156 -1.19 15.87 -15.31
CA LEU A 156 -1.18 14.53 -14.69
C LEU A 156 -1.88 13.48 -15.59
N LEU A 157 -2.97 13.87 -16.26
CA LEU A 157 -3.70 13.00 -17.18
C LEU A 157 -2.96 12.81 -18.53
N ALA A 158 -2.24 13.82 -19.00
CA ALA A 158 -1.41 13.72 -20.20
C ALA A 158 -0.26 12.71 -20.01
N ASP A 159 0.42 12.76 -18.86
CA ASP A 159 1.48 11.78 -18.54
C ASP A 159 0.93 10.36 -18.37
N ALA A 160 -0.27 10.21 -17.82
CA ALA A 160 -0.91 8.91 -17.66
C ALA A 160 -1.34 8.27 -18.99
N THR A 161 -1.60 9.08 -20.02
CA THR A 161 -2.04 8.61 -21.36
C THR A 161 -0.88 8.45 -22.34
N GLY A 162 0.26 9.10 -22.12
CA GLY A 162 1.47 8.97 -22.94
C GLY A 162 2.34 7.72 -22.67
N ALA A 163 1.93 6.83 -21.76
CA ALA A 163 2.67 5.62 -21.36
C ALA A 163 2.27 4.33 -22.11
N THR A 164 1.76 4.43 -23.35
CA THR A 164 1.43 3.29 -24.22
C THR A 164 2.41 3.13 -25.37
#